data_AF-A0A6S6T7U7-F1
#
_entry.id   AF-A0A6S6T7U7-F1
#
_cell.length_a   1.000
_cell.length_b   1.000
_cell.length_c   1.000
_cell.angle_alpha   90.00
_cell.angle_beta   90.00
_cell.angle_gamma   90.00
#
_symmetry.space_group_name_H-M   'P 1'
#
loop_
_entity.id
_entity.type
_entity.pdbx_description
1 polymer ?
#
loop_
_entity_poly.entity_id
_entity_poly.type
_entity_poly.pdbx_seq_one_letter_code
_entity_poly.pdbx_strand_id
1 'polypeptide(L)' 'NGRNPIAVIVPCHRVIGSNGTLTGYAGGLERKAWLLKHEGITLL' A
#
# COMPACT_ATOMS: atom_id res chain seq x y z
N ASN A 1 -8.66 -3.25 5.62
CA ASN A 1 -7.54 -2.26 5.63
C ASN A 1 -8.03 -0.84 5.37
N GLY A 2 -8.70 -0.23 6.36
CA GLY A 2 -9.18 1.15 6.27
C GLY A 2 -9.45 1.79 7.62
N ARG A 3 -8.83 1.24 8.67
CA ARG A 3 -8.95 1.75 10.04
C ARG A 3 -7.90 2.81 10.38
N ASN A 4 -6.93 3.03 9.48
CA ASN A 4 -5.95 4.08 9.64
C ASN A 4 -6.56 5.40 9.16
N PRO A 5 -6.84 6.36 10.06
CA PRO A 5 -7.42 7.65 9.68
C PRO A 5 -6.38 8.60 9.04
N ILE A 6 -5.09 8.27 9.10
CA ILE A 6 -3.99 9.12 8.61
C ILE A 6 -3.13 8.30 7.65
N ALA A 7 -3.65 8.08 6.44
CA ALA A 7 -2.93 7.38 5.37
C ALA A 7 -1.64 8.12 4.97
N VAL A 8 -0.71 7.40 4.33
CA VAL A 8 0.65 7.89 3.96
C VAL A 8 1.57 8.09 5.16
N ILE A 9 1.16 8.88 6.17
CA ILE A 9 1.96 9.12 7.39
C ILE A 9 2.11 7.85 8.21
N VAL A 10 0.99 7.18 8.52
CA VAL A 10 1.02 5.79 8.97
C VAL A 10 1.05 4.94 7.69
N PRO A 11 2.15 4.22 7.39
CA PRO A 11 2.45 3.70 6.06
C PRO A 11 1.71 2.38 5.80
N CYS A 12 0.38 2.37 5.93
CA CYS A 12 -0.44 1.17 5.72
C CYS A 12 -0.42 0.66 4.28
N HIS A 13 0.03 1.49 3.31
CA HIS A 13 0.32 1.06 1.94
C HIS A 13 1.54 0.13 1.84
N ARG A 14 2.42 0.07 2.85
CA ARG A 14 3.57 -0.86 2.90
C ARG A 14 3.24 -2.25 3.42
N VAL A 15 2.06 -2.44 4.04
CA VAL A 15 1.61 -3.76 4.50
C VAL A 15 1.17 -4.59 3.31
N ILE A 16 1.82 -5.72 3.04
CA ILE A 16 1.53 -6.61 1.90
C ILE A 16 1.01 -7.97 2.37
N GLY A 17 0.37 -8.73 1.48
CA GLY A 17 0.00 -10.11 1.78
C GLY A 17 1.24 -10.97 2.03
N SER A 18 1.13 -12.02 2.85
CA SER A 18 2.23 -12.95 3.14
C SER A 18 2.77 -13.67 1.89
N ASN A 19 1.96 -13.75 0.84
CA ASN A 19 2.32 -14.27 -0.48
C ASN A 19 2.90 -13.21 -1.44
N GLY A 20 3.24 -12.01 -0.93
CA GLY A 20 3.78 -10.92 -1.74
C GLY A 20 2.75 -10.12 -2.54
N THR A 21 1.46 -10.47 -2.47
CA THR A 21 0.43 -9.78 -3.25
C THR A 21 0.03 -8.43 -2.64
N LEU A 22 -0.31 -7.48 -3.51
CA LEU A 22 -0.97 -6.25 -3.09
C LEU A 22 -2.42 -6.54 -2.70
N THR A 23 -2.70 -6.40 -1.41
CA THR A 23 -4.05 -6.58 -0.86
C THR A 23 -4.44 -5.38 0.00
N GLY A 24 -5.74 -5.12 0.10
CA GLY A 24 -6.35 -4.19 1.05
C GLY A 24 -5.67 -2.82 1.23
N TYR A 25 -6.31 -1.77 0.70
CA TYR A 25 -5.95 -0.38 0.98
C TYR A 25 -7.18 0.49 0.79
N ALA A 26 -7.51 1.35 1.76
CA ALA A 26 -8.71 2.19 1.69
C ALA A 26 -8.70 3.13 0.47
N GLY A 27 -7.52 3.60 0.06
CA GLY A 27 -7.36 4.45 -1.13
C GLY A 27 -7.31 3.68 -2.46
N GLY A 28 -7.60 2.38 -2.48
CA GLY A 28 -7.56 1.54 -3.68
C GLY A 28 -6.17 0.98 -4.03
N LEU A 29 -6.13 -0.21 -4.66
CA LEU A 29 -4.86 -0.89 -4.96
C LEU A 29 -3.96 -0.12 -5.94
N GLU A 30 -4.54 0.64 -6.87
CA GLU A 30 -3.80 1.50 -7.79
C GLU A 30 -2.96 2.54 -7.06
N ARG A 31 -3.57 3.28 -6.11
CA ARG A 31 -2.86 4.28 -5.31
C ARG A 31 -1.80 3.64 -4.42
N LYS A 32 -2.06 2.45 -3.88
CA LYS A 32 -1.07 1.69 -3.11
C LYS A 32 0.14 1.31 -3.97
N ALA A 33 -0.10 0.79 -5.17
CA ALA A 33 0.97 0.48 -6.12
C ALA A 33 1.76 1.73 -6.52
N TRP A 34 1.08 2.84 -6.77
CA TRP A 34 1.73 4.12 -7.06
C TRP A 34 2.61 4.60 -5.91
N LEU A 35 2.14 4.55 -4.66
CA LEU A 35 2.92 4.95 -3.49
C LEU A 35 4.18 4.09 -3.32
N LEU A 36 4.05 2.77 -3.47
CA LEU A 36 5.19 1.86 -3.40
C LEU A 36 6.21 2.17 -4.51
N LYS A 37 5.74 2.39 -5.74
CA LYS A 37 6.60 2.80 -6.86
C LYS A 37 7.29 4.14 -6.60
N HIS A 38 6.56 5.11 -6.04
CA HIS A 38 7.10 6.42 -5.69
C HIS A 38 8.19 6.33 -4.61
N GLU A 39 8.08 5.35 -3.70
CA GLU A 39 9.09 5.02 -2.69
C GLU A 39 10.27 4.19 -3.24
N GLY A 40 10.29 3.87 -4.54
CA GLY A 40 11.37 3.11 -5.19
C GLY A 40 11.19 1.59 -5.14
N ILE A 41 10.01 1.10 -4.74
CA ILE A 41 9.71 -0.34 -4.73
C ILE A 41 9.19 -0.75 -6.12
N THR A 42 9.95 -1.58 -6.81
CA THR A 42 9.50 -2.22 -8.06
C THR A 42 8.59 -3.39 -7.73
N LEU A 43 7.34 -3.32 -8.17
CA LEU A 43 6.42 -4.45 -8.16
C LEU A 43 6.70 -5.25 -9.44
N LEU A 44 7.23 -6.47 -9.26
CA LEU A 44 7.48 -7.43 -10.35
C LEU A 44 6.22 -8.22 -10.68
#